data_AF-A0A6B1KVC0-F1
#
_entry.id   AF-A0A6B1KVC0-F1
#
_cell.length_a   1.000
_cell.length_b   1.000
_cell.length_c   1.000
_cell.angle_alpha   90.00
_cell.angle_beta   90.00
_cell.angle_gamma   90.00
#
_symmetry.space_group_name_H-M   'P 1'
#
loop_
_entity.id
_entity.type
_entity.pdbx_description
1 polymer ?
#
loop_
_entity_poly.entity_id
_entity_poly.type
_entity_poly.pdbx_seq_one_letter_code
_entity_poly.pdbx_strand_id
1 'polypeptide(L)'
;MENTWTPAHQAVESEDAQTLAQLLAKGSDPDEVCDNITLLTHAIDMEGDGALQSGSPLTVHTTAVLLAFGADPQLPDPGGQTPMDLALHYGHDLAVKLLQRHISS
;
A
#
# COMPACT_ATOMS: atom_id res chain seq x y z
N MET A 1 13.08 13.25 16.04
CA MET A 1 13.01 13.05 14.59
C MET A 1 11.54 13.19 14.28
N GLU A 2 11.16 14.24 13.56
CA GLU A 2 9.76 14.41 13.18
C GLU A 2 9.47 13.36 12.11
N ASN A 3 8.43 12.55 12.30
CA ASN A 3 7.99 11.61 11.27
C ASN A 3 7.57 12.44 10.06
N THR A 4 8.37 12.40 9.00
CA THR A 4 8.19 13.16 7.76
C THR A 4 7.13 12.55 6.84
N TRP A 5 6.46 11.48 7.29
CA TRP A 5 5.36 10.85 6.57
C TRP A 5 4.16 11.80 6.44
N THR A 6 3.50 11.77 5.28
CA THR A 6 2.16 12.37 5.14
C THR A 6 1.17 11.68 6.08
N PRO A 7 0.02 12.29 6.40
CA PRO A 7 -1.00 11.63 7.20
C PRO A 7 -1.46 10.29 6.63
N ALA A 8 -1.52 10.14 5.30
CA ALA A 8 -1.97 8.90 4.68
C ALA A 8 -0.89 7.81 4.77
N HIS A 9 0.39 8.16 4.56
CA HIS A 9 1.48 7.23 4.80
C HIS A 9 1.60 6.83 6.29
N GLN A 10 1.33 7.74 7.22
CA GLN A 10 1.31 7.40 8.64
C GLN A 10 0.19 6.39 8.97
N ALA A 11 -0.95 6.47 8.28
CA ALA A 11 -2.02 5.48 8.40
C ALA A 11 -1.62 4.13 7.80
N VAL A 12 -0.91 4.11 6.67
CA VAL A 12 -0.34 2.89 6.08
C VAL A 12 0.69 2.24 7.01
N GLU A 13 1.62 3.02 7.56
CA GLU A 13 2.66 2.58 8.51
C GLU A 13 2.05 1.92 9.77
N SER A 14 0.85 2.35 10.16
CA SER A 14 0.14 1.81 11.33
C SER A 14 -0.89 0.74 10.96
N GLU A 15 -0.95 0.29 9.70
CA GLU A 15 -1.98 -0.59 9.13
C GLU A 15 -3.43 -0.13 9.44
N ASP A 16 -3.65 1.19 9.61
CA ASP A 16 -4.94 1.79 9.95
C ASP A 16 -5.77 2.08 8.70
N ALA A 17 -6.40 1.03 8.18
CA ALA A 17 -7.28 1.11 7.02
C ALA A 17 -8.47 2.08 7.20
N GLN A 18 -8.93 2.29 8.43
CA GLN A 18 -10.06 3.20 8.70
C GLN A 18 -9.63 4.66 8.55
N THR A 19 -8.52 5.04 9.16
CA THR A 19 -7.98 6.40 9.02
C THR A 19 -7.55 6.66 7.58
N LEU A 20 -6.92 5.67 6.92
CA LEU A 20 -6.57 5.77 5.51
C LEU A 20 -7.78 6.06 4.62
N ALA A 21 -8.86 5.29 4.77
CA ALA A 21 -10.10 5.51 4.02
C ALA A 21 -10.72 6.90 4.27
N GLN A 22 -10.63 7.42 5.51
CA GLN A 22 -11.11 8.76 5.82
C GLN A 22 -10.28 9.87 5.16
N LEU A 23 -8.97 9.69 5.05
CA LEU A 23 -8.07 10.65 4.41
C LEU A 23 -8.31 10.67 2.90
N LEU A 24 -8.40 9.50 2.26
CA LEU A 24 -8.71 9.38 0.84
C LEU A 24 -10.10 9.95 0.51
N ALA A 25 -11.10 9.70 1.36
CA ALA A 25 -12.43 10.29 1.20
C ALA A 25 -12.45 11.83 1.34
N LYS A 26 -11.45 12.42 2.01
CA LYS A 26 -11.26 13.87 2.11
C LYS A 26 -10.45 14.46 0.94
N GLY A 27 -10.01 13.63 0.00
CA GLY A 27 -9.28 14.05 -1.19
C GLY A 27 -7.75 13.93 -1.07
N SER A 28 -7.22 13.16 -0.12
CA SER A 28 -5.83 12.71 -0.22
C SER A 28 -5.64 11.93 -1.53
N ASP A 29 -4.54 12.22 -2.22
CA ASP A 29 -4.18 11.55 -3.46
C ASP A 29 -3.77 10.10 -3.18
N PRO A 30 -4.45 9.08 -3.73
CA PRO A 30 -4.10 7.68 -3.51
C PRO A 30 -2.75 7.28 -4.12
N ASP A 31 -2.21 8.09 -5.05
CA ASP A 31 -0.91 7.89 -5.71
C ASP A 31 0.18 8.79 -5.10
N GLU A 32 -0.07 9.42 -3.94
CA GLU A 32 0.91 10.31 -3.34
C GLU A 32 2.22 9.56 -3.01
N VAL A 33 3.32 10.31 -3.14
CA VAL A 33 4.67 9.84 -2.86
C VAL A 33 5.22 10.59 -1.65
N CYS A 34 5.71 9.85 -0.66
CA CYS A 34 6.41 10.38 0.50
C CYS A 34 7.66 9.55 0.78
N ASP A 35 8.78 10.19 1.10
CA ASP A 35 10.06 9.51 1.36
C ASP A 35 10.45 8.46 0.29
N ASN A 36 10.24 8.80 -0.98
CA ASN A 36 10.51 7.95 -2.15
C ASN A 36 9.72 6.63 -2.21
N ILE A 37 8.54 6.57 -1.59
CA ILE A 37 7.61 5.44 -1.73
C ILE A 37 6.21 5.95 -2.08
N THR A 38 5.45 5.19 -2.88
CA THR A 38 4.01 5.44 -3.09
C THR A 38 3.20 4.83 -1.94
N LEU A 39 1.97 5.30 -1.70
CA LEU A 39 1.09 4.65 -0.73
C LEU A 39 0.87 3.17 -1.03
N LEU A 40 0.68 2.79 -2.29
CA LEU A 40 0.36 1.42 -2.65
C LEU A 40 1.56 0.48 -2.47
N THR A 41 2.76 0.93 -2.83
CA THR A 41 4.00 0.18 -2.54
C THR A 41 4.26 0.10 -1.04
N HIS A 42 4.04 1.18 -0.29
CA HIS A 42 4.20 1.19 1.18
C HIS A 42 3.24 0.22 1.87
N ALA A 43 1.99 0.14 1.42
CA ALA A 43 1.00 -0.77 1.99
C ALA A 43 1.39 -2.24 1.82
N ILE A 44 1.81 -2.64 0.62
CA ILE A 44 2.21 -4.02 0.34
C ILE A 44 3.50 -4.38 1.11
N ASP A 45 4.44 -3.43 1.20
CA ASP A 45 5.67 -3.59 1.96
C ASP A 45 5.39 -3.80 3.45
N MET A 46 4.56 -2.95 4.07
CA MET A 46 4.19 -3.06 5.49
C MET A 46 3.40 -4.33 5.81
N GLU A 47 2.42 -4.68 4.99
CA GLU A 47 1.64 -5.92 5.17
C GLU A 47 2.54 -7.17 5.04
N GLY A 48 3.52 -7.14 4.12
CA GLY A 48 4.49 -8.19 3.89
C GLY A 48 5.51 -8.33 5.04
N ASP A 49 6.19 -7.24 5.37
CA ASP A 49 7.22 -7.19 6.42
C ASP A 49 6.63 -7.48 7.81
N GLY A 50 5.46 -6.90 8.11
CA GLY A 50 4.72 -7.16 9.36
C GLY A 50 4.35 -8.64 9.52
N ALA A 51 3.91 -9.30 8.44
CA ALA A 51 3.63 -10.74 8.45
C ALA A 51 4.91 -11.58 8.67
N LEU A 52 6.02 -11.23 8.01
CA LEU A 52 7.31 -11.92 8.20
C LEU A 52 7.85 -11.79 9.62
N GLN A 53 7.78 -10.60 10.21
CA GLN A 53 8.30 -10.35 11.55
C GLN A 53 7.44 -10.96 12.65
N SER A 54 6.12 -10.85 12.54
CA SER A 54 5.19 -11.32 13.57
C SER A 54 4.81 -12.79 13.44
N GLY A 55 4.98 -13.38 12.25
CA GLY A 55 4.43 -14.71 11.91
C GLY A 55 2.91 -14.72 11.74
N SER A 56 2.28 -13.55 11.71
CA SER A 56 0.84 -13.43 11.45
C SER A 56 0.53 -13.70 9.98
N PRO A 57 -0.71 -14.10 9.63
CA PRO A 57 -1.11 -14.21 8.24
C PRO A 57 -1.00 -12.86 7.50
N LEU A 58 -0.59 -12.90 6.24
CA LEU A 58 -0.64 -11.75 5.34
C LEU A 58 -2.05 -11.16 5.26
N THR A 59 -2.13 -9.83 5.32
CA THR A 59 -3.39 -9.08 5.17
C THR A 59 -3.33 -8.14 3.97
N VAL A 60 -4.47 -7.59 3.55
CA VAL A 60 -4.56 -6.67 2.38
C VAL A 60 -5.45 -5.46 2.68
N HIS A 61 -5.55 -5.05 3.95
CA HIS A 61 -6.53 -4.06 4.36
C HIS A 61 -6.22 -2.68 3.76
N THR A 62 -4.98 -2.19 3.88
CA THR A 62 -4.59 -0.89 3.34
C THR A 62 -4.43 -0.96 1.83
N THR A 63 -3.88 -2.07 1.30
CA THR A 63 -3.82 -2.37 -0.13
C THR A 63 -5.20 -2.30 -0.79
N ALA A 64 -6.22 -2.96 -0.21
CA ALA A 64 -7.58 -2.96 -0.76
C ALA A 64 -8.24 -1.58 -0.69
N VAL A 65 -7.99 -0.80 0.38
CA VAL A 65 -8.50 0.57 0.50
C VAL A 65 -7.93 1.45 -0.61
N LEU A 66 -6.61 1.45 -0.80
CA LEU A 66 -5.96 2.28 -1.83
C LEU A 66 -6.49 1.97 -3.23
N LEU A 67 -6.58 0.68 -3.58
CA LEU A 67 -7.15 0.25 -4.86
C LEU A 67 -8.62 0.64 -5.04
N ALA A 68 -9.42 0.60 -3.96
CA ALA A 68 -10.81 1.02 -4.00
C ALA A 68 -10.99 2.53 -4.23
N PHE A 69 -10.00 3.33 -3.80
CA PHE A 69 -9.96 4.79 -4.02
C PHE A 69 -9.22 5.20 -5.30
N GLY A 70 -8.78 4.23 -6.11
CA GLY A 70 -8.24 4.48 -7.44
C GLY A 70 -6.73 4.66 -7.49
N ALA A 71 -5.97 4.17 -6.50
CA ALA A 71 -4.52 4.05 -6.63
C ALA A 71 -4.17 3.26 -7.89
N ASP A 72 -3.20 3.74 -8.66
CA ASP A 72 -2.73 3.08 -9.88
C ASP A 72 -1.93 1.80 -9.50
N PRO A 73 -2.45 0.59 -9.81
CA PRO A 73 -1.79 -0.65 -9.48
C PRO A 73 -0.48 -0.89 -10.24
N GLN A 74 -0.19 -0.06 -11.26
CA GLN A 74 1.00 -0.16 -12.10
C GLN A 74 2.03 0.95 -11.83
N LEU A 75 1.72 1.92 -10.96
CA LEU A 75 2.62 3.03 -10.67
C LEU A 75 3.82 2.54 -9.83
N PRO A 76 5.06 2.57 -10.36
CA PRO A 76 6.23 2.26 -9.56
C PRO A 76 6.52 3.40 -8.57
N ASP A 77 7.16 3.04 -7.46
CA ASP A 77 7.80 4.03 -6.61
C ASP A 77 8.99 4.73 -7.31
N PRO A 78 9.50 5.84 -6.76
CA PRO A 78 10.72 6.48 -7.27
C PRO A 78 11.97 5.59 -7.34
N GLY A 79 12.01 4.46 -6.63
CA GLY A 79 13.04 3.43 -6.73
C GLY A 79 12.87 2.51 -7.95
N GLY A 80 11.75 2.60 -8.64
CA GLY A 80 11.39 1.77 -9.80
C GLY A 80 10.69 0.47 -9.43
N GLN A 81 10.36 0.28 -8.16
CA GLN A 81 9.71 -0.94 -7.69
C GLN A 81 8.20 -0.83 -7.85
N THR A 82 7.59 -1.78 -8.55
CA THR A 82 6.14 -1.78 -8.74
C THR A 82 5.41 -2.45 -7.57
N PRO A 83 4.11 -2.16 -7.37
CA PRO A 83 3.28 -2.91 -6.43
C PRO A 83 3.32 -4.42 -6.66
N MET A 84 3.39 -4.86 -7.93
CA MET A 84 3.48 -6.27 -8.29
C MET A 84 4.83 -6.88 -7.89
N ASP A 85 5.94 -6.15 -8.05
CA ASP A 85 7.28 -6.63 -7.65
C ASP A 85 7.33 -6.92 -6.15
N LEU A 86 6.80 -6.00 -5.33
CA LEU A 86 6.68 -6.18 -3.88
C LEU A 86 5.78 -7.37 -3.51
N ALA A 87 4.59 -7.46 -4.11
CA ALA A 87 3.67 -8.54 -3.82
C ALA A 87 4.29 -9.91 -4.13
N LEU A 88 5.06 -10.01 -5.21
CA LEU A 88 5.79 -11.23 -5.56
C LEU A 88 6.97 -11.50 -4.62
N HIS A 89 7.71 -10.45 -4.21
CA HIS A 89 8.83 -10.57 -3.28
C HIS A 89 8.41 -11.22 -1.94
N TYR A 90 7.27 -10.78 -1.39
CA TYR A 90 6.74 -11.30 -0.13
C TYR A 90 5.92 -12.60 -0.27
N GLY A 91 5.67 -13.10 -1.49
CA GLY A 91 4.71 -14.19 -1.70
C GLY A 91 3.28 -13.81 -1.31
N HIS A 92 2.93 -12.53 -1.49
CA HIS A 92 1.67 -11.92 -1.06
C HIS A 92 0.54 -12.22 -2.07
N ASP A 93 0.11 -13.48 -2.11
CA ASP A 93 -0.88 -13.99 -3.08
C ASP A 93 -2.20 -13.21 -3.11
N LEU A 94 -2.62 -12.66 -1.97
CA LEU A 94 -3.83 -11.84 -1.88
C LEU A 94 -3.63 -10.49 -2.58
N ALA A 95 -2.51 -9.82 -2.34
CA ALA A 95 -2.17 -8.57 -3.03
C ALA A 95 -2.01 -8.80 -4.55
N VAL A 96 -1.32 -9.88 -4.96
CA VAL A 96 -1.19 -10.26 -6.39
C VAL A 96 -2.56 -10.36 -7.08
N LYS A 97 -3.50 -11.08 -6.46
CA LYS A 97 -4.86 -11.24 -7.02
C LYS A 97 -5.62 -9.92 -7.10
N LEU A 98 -5.49 -9.05 -6.09
CA LEU A 98 -6.13 -7.74 -6.10
C LEU A 98 -5.56 -6.84 -7.21
N LEU A 99 -4.24 -6.76 -7.32
CA LEU A 99 -3.56 -5.99 -8.37
C LEU A 99 -3.98 -6.47 -9.76
N GLN A 100 -3.93 -7.78 -10.02
CA GLN A 100 -4.35 -8.35 -11.31
C GLN A 100 -5.79 -7.99 -11.68
N ARG A 101 -6.70 -7.97 -10.69
CA ARG A 101 -8.10 -7.62 -10.91
C ARG A 101 -8.29 -6.16 -11.31
N HIS A 102 -7.48 -5.25 -10.78
CA HIS A 102 -7.53 -3.82 -11.10
C HIS A 102 -6.77 -3.47 -12.38
N ILE A 103 -5.73 -4.23 -12.74
CA ILE A 103 -5.01 -4.05 -14.03
C ILE A 103 -5.85 -4.54 -15.22
N SER A 104 -6.64 -5.59 -15.01
CA SER A 104 -7.42 -6.22 -16.08
C SER A 104 -8.82 -5.61 -16.28
N SER A 105 -9.18 -4.58 -15.50
CA SER A 105 -10.50 -3.92 -15.51
C SER A 105 -10.48 -2.63 -16.29
#